data_AF-A0ABC8LGA4-F1
#
_entry.id   AF-A0ABC8LGA4-F1
#
_cell.length_a   1.000
_cell.length_b   1.000
_cell.length_c   1.000
_cell.angle_alpha   90.00
_cell.angle_beta   90.00
_cell.angle_gamma   90.00
#
_symmetry.space_group_name_H-M   'P 1'
#
loop_
_entity.id
_entity.type
_entity.pdbx_description
1 polymer ?
#
loop_
_entity_poly.entity_id
_entity_poly.type
_entity_poly.pdbx_seq_one_letter_code
_entity_poly.pdbx_strand_id
1 'polypeptide(L)'
;MIFASVHFVLSHLPNFNSISGVSLAAAVMSLSYSTIAWGASVKKGLQPDVDYTFRATTSSGKVFNFMNALGDVAFAYAGHNVVLEIQATIPSTPEKPSKIPMWKGVVVAYIVVAICYFPVAFVCYYIFGNNVDDNILMSLEKPTWLIVMANAFVVVHVIGSYQIFAMPVFDMLETFLVKQMMFDPSFKLRFITRTTYVALTMFIGICIPFFGGLLGFFGGFAFAPTTYYLPCIMWLILKKPKKFGLSWSLNWFCIVVGVILTIVAPIGGLRTIIMSASDYKFFS
;
A
#
# COMPACT_ATOMS: atom_id res chain seq x y z
N MET A 1 -1.59 10.85 -16.24
CA MET A 1 -2.76 11.73 -16.54
C MET A 1 -4.09 10.97 -16.53
N ILE A 2 -4.26 9.89 -17.31
CA ILE A 2 -5.53 9.12 -17.35
C ILE A 2 -5.99 8.69 -15.95
N PHE A 3 -5.11 8.05 -15.17
CA PHE A 3 -5.39 7.66 -13.78
C PHE A 3 -5.89 8.83 -12.90
N ALA A 4 -5.17 9.95 -12.91
CA ALA A 4 -5.50 11.12 -12.10
C ALA A 4 -6.79 11.85 -12.54
N SER A 5 -7.15 11.78 -13.83
CA SER A 5 -8.35 12.45 -14.36
C SER A 5 -9.63 12.03 -13.64
N VAL A 6 -9.75 10.74 -13.32
CA VAL A 6 -10.88 10.17 -12.58
C VAL A 6 -10.96 10.75 -11.16
N HIS A 7 -9.82 11.02 -10.54
CA HIS A 7 -9.75 11.54 -9.17
C HIS A 7 -10.20 12.99 -9.03
N PHE A 8 -10.10 13.80 -10.07
CA PHE A 8 -10.70 15.14 -10.06
C PHE A 8 -12.23 15.09 -9.91
N VAL A 9 -12.87 14.00 -10.34
CA VAL A 9 -14.30 13.79 -10.12
C VAL A 9 -14.55 13.08 -8.79
N LEU A 10 -13.91 11.92 -8.57
CA LEU A 10 -14.19 11.07 -7.40
C LEU A 10 -13.80 11.72 -6.06
N SER A 11 -12.78 12.58 -6.02
CA SER A 11 -12.38 13.28 -4.79
C SER A 11 -13.49 14.15 -4.19
N HIS A 12 -14.47 14.56 -4.99
CA HIS A 12 -15.60 15.38 -4.54
C HIS A 12 -16.71 14.56 -3.87
N LEU A 13 -16.59 13.23 -3.77
CA LEU A 13 -17.54 12.41 -3.03
C LEU A 13 -17.59 12.82 -1.55
N PRO A 14 -18.79 12.79 -0.92
CA PRO A 14 -19.01 13.47 0.35
C PRO A 14 -18.31 12.79 1.53
N ASN A 15 -18.30 11.46 1.58
CA ASN A 15 -17.79 10.67 2.71
C ASN A 15 -17.38 9.24 2.28
N PHE A 16 -16.70 8.51 3.18
CA PHE A 16 -16.20 7.16 2.94
C PHE A 16 -17.30 6.15 2.53
N ASN A 17 -18.50 6.29 3.09
CA ASN A 17 -19.65 5.44 2.76
C ASN A 17 -20.09 5.60 1.28
N SER A 18 -19.97 6.80 0.73
CA SER A 18 -20.29 7.09 -0.68
C SER A 18 -19.33 6.44 -1.67
N ILE A 19 -18.18 5.96 -1.18
CA ILE A 19 -17.12 5.30 -1.97
C ILE A 19 -17.28 3.77 -1.88
N SER A 20 -18.27 3.25 -1.13
CA SER A 20 -18.47 1.80 -0.94
C SER A 20 -18.55 1.00 -2.24
N GLY A 21 -19.27 1.52 -3.26
CA GLY A 21 -19.33 0.88 -4.59
C GLY A 21 -17.97 0.84 -5.30
N VAL A 22 -17.21 1.94 -5.22
CA VAL A 22 -15.85 2.03 -5.80
C VAL A 22 -14.90 1.10 -5.05
N SER A 23 -15.02 1.03 -3.72
CA SER A 23 -14.23 0.13 -2.86
C SER A 23 -14.53 -1.35 -3.16
N LEU A 24 -15.80 -1.72 -3.33
CA LEU A 24 -16.18 -3.07 -3.71
C LEU A 24 -15.63 -3.44 -5.09
N ALA A 25 -15.77 -2.55 -6.08
CA ALA A 25 -15.19 -2.77 -7.41
C ALA A 25 -13.66 -2.95 -7.31
N ALA A 26 -12.96 -2.10 -6.54
CA ALA A 26 -11.53 -2.21 -6.33
C ALA A 26 -11.11 -3.53 -5.67
N ALA A 27 -11.90 -4.05 -4.71
CA ALA A 27 -11.64 -5.34 -4.07
C ALA A 27 -11.80 -6.51 -5.05
N VAL A 28 -12.88 -6.53 -5.83
CA VAL A 28 -13.12 -7.57 -6.86
C VAL A 28 -12.02 -7.55 -7.93
N MET A 29 -11.60 -6.37 -8.37
CA MET A 29 -10.51 -6.23 -9.33
C MET A 29 -9.17 -6.70 -8.75
N SER A 30 -8.91 -6.46 -7.45
CA SER A 30 -7.71 -6.96 -6.75
C SER A 30 -7.59 -8.48 -6.79
N LEU A 31 -8.68 -9.16 -6.44
CA LEU A 31 -8.77 -10.62 -6.54
C LEU A 31 -8.59 -11.07 -7.99
N SER A 32 -9.23 -10.40 -8.93
CA SER A 32 -9.19 -10.78 -10.35
C SER A 32 -7.78 -10.69 -10.93
N TYR A 33 -7.07 -9.56 -10.78
CA TYR A 33 -5.73 -9.42 -11.37
C TYR A 33 -4.68 -10.28 -10.65
N SER A 34 -4.81 -10.48 -9.34
CA SER A 34 -3.90 -11.37 -8.61
C SER A 34 -4.09 -12.83 -9.02
N THR A 35 -5.34 -13.28 -9.20
CA THR A 35 -5.65 -14.60 -9.77
C THR A 35 -5.11 -14.76 -11.18
N ILE A 36 -5.24 -13.74 -12.03
CA ILE A 36 -4.63 -13.76 -13.36
C ILE A 36 -3.11 -13.86 -13.26
N ALA A 37 -2.46 -13.09 -12.39
CA ALA A 37 -1.01 -13.09 -12.26
C ALA A 37 -0.45 -14.49 -11.95
N TRP A 38 -0.92 -15.15 -10.87
CA TRP A 38 -0.41 -16.48 -10.54
C TRP A 38 -0.94 -17.56 -11.47
N GLY A 39 -2.22 -17.50 -11.90
CA GLY A 39 -2.81 -18.50 -12.77
C GLY A 39 -2.21 -18.52 -14.18
N ALA A 40 -1.95 -17.34 -14.76
CA ALA A 40 -1.25 -17.22 -16.03
C ALA A 40 0.22 -17.64 -15.91
N SER A 41 0.87 -17.36 -14.78
CA SER A 41 2.24 -17.81 -14.51
C SER A 41 2.30 -19.35 -14.52
N VAL A 42 1.41 -20.03 -13.77
CA VAL A 42 1.32 -21.50 -13.76
C VAL A 42 1.16 -22.06 -15.17
N LYS A 43 0.31 -21.45 -15.99
CA LYS A 43 0.11 -21.87 -17.38
C LYS A 43 1.35 -21.63 -18.25
N LYS A 44 2.11 -20.55 -18.02
CA LYS A 44 3.37 -20.28 -18.72
C LYS A 44 4.42 -21.36 -18.40
N GLY A 45 4.35 -21.93 -17.19
CA GLY A 45 5.24 -23.00 -16.76
C GLY A 45 6.65 -22.51 -16.44
N LEU A 46 7.49 -23.41 -15.91
CA LEU A 46 8.88 -23.08 -15.56
C LEU A 46 9.63 -22.54 -16.78
N GLN A 47 10.28 -21.38 -16.63
CA GLN A 47 11.06 -20.80 -17.73
C GLN A 47 12.36 -21.59 -17.97
N PRO A 48 12.81 -21.75 -19.22
CA PRO A 48 13.90 -22.65 -19.59
C PRO A 48 15.27 -22.35 -18.96
N ASP A 49 15.47 -21.18 -18.35
CA ASP A 49 16.71 -20.77 -17.68
C ASP A 49 16.43 -20.07 -16.34
N VAL A 50 15.48 -20.61 -15.55
CA VAL A 50 15.14 -20.02 -14.26
C VAL A 50 16.32 -20.10 -13.28
N ASP A 51 16.73 -18.94 -12.76
CA ASP A 51 17.77 -18.82 -11.76
C ASP A 51 17.16 -18.27 -10.45
N TYR A 52 17.60 -18.81 -9.31
CA TYR A 52 17.16 -18.39 -7.98
C TYR A 52 18.26 -17.72 -7.17
N THR A 53 19.41 -17.45 -7.79
CA THR A 53 20.48 -16.68 -7.15
C THR A 53 20.11 -15.20 -7.03
N PHE A 54 20.77 -14.50 -6.10
CA PHE A 54 20.52 -13.07 -5.89
C PHE A 54 20.92 -12.24 -7.12
N ARG A 55 20.01 -11.35 -7.55
CA ARG A 55 20.26 -10.39 -8.66
C ARG A 55 21.55 -9.59 -8.50
N ALA A 56 21.86 -9.17 -7.29
CA ALA A 56 23.06 -8.39 -7.02
C ALA A 56 24.29 -9.30 -6.94
N THR A 57 25.31 -9.00 -7.74
CA THR A 57 26.59 -9.73 -7.73
C THR A 57 27.45 -9.36 -6.53
N THR A 58 27.45 -8.08 -6.14
CA THR A 58 28.22 -7.55 -5.00
C THR A 58 27.54 -7.79 -3.65
N SER A 59 28.34 -7.99 -2.60
CA SER A 59 27.82 -8.16 -1.23
C SER A 59 27.01 -6.95 -0.74
N SER A 60 27.47 -5.73 -1.05
CA SER A 60 26.76 -4.50 -0.70
C SER A 60 25.41 -4.41 -1.42
N GLY A 61 25.36 -4.72 -2.72
CA GLY A 61 24.11 -4.76 -3.49
C GLY A 61 23.10 -5.75 -2.91
N LYS A 62 23.55 -6.95 -2.49
CA LYS A 62 22.68 -7.95 -1.84
C LYS A 62 22.06 -7.41 -0.56
N VAL A 63 22.86 -6.75 0.29
CA VAL A 63 22.38 -6.14 1.54
C VAL A 63 21.36 -5.05 1.24
N PHE A 64 21.64 -4.11 0.35
CA PHE A 64 20.70 -3.03 0.07
C PHE A 64 19.40 -3.52 -0.57
N ASN A 65 19.46 -4.54 -1.44
CA ASN A 65 18.26 -5.15 -2.00
C ASN A 65 17.42 -5.83 -0.90
N PHE A 66 18.06 -6.51 0.05
CA PHE A 66 17.37 -7.08 1.21
C PHE A 66 16.71 -5.99 2.07
N MET A 67 17.42 -4.88 2.31
CA MET A 67 16.86 -3.72 3.03
C MET A 67 15.62 -3.16 2.31
N ASN A 68 15.66 -3.02 0.98
CA ASN A 68 14.50 -2.58 0.20
C ASN A 68 13.32 -3.55 0.35
N ALA A 69 13.58 -4.85 0.20
CA ALA A 69 12.56 -5.89 0.28
C ALA A 69 11.85 -5.92 1.65
N LEU A 70 12.56 -5.61 2.75
CA LEU A 70 11.93 -5.43 4.06
C LEU A 70 10.88 -4.31 4.06
N GLY A 71 11.17 -3.22 3.35
CA GLY A 71 10.24 -2.11 3.14
C GLY A 71 9.06 -2.50 2.26
N ASP A 72 9.29 -3.25 1.17
CA ASP A 72 8.23 -3.74 0.28
C ASP A 72 7.23 -4.62 1.05
N VAL A 73 7.74 -5.52 1.90
CA VAL A 73 6.91 -6.35 2.79
C VAL A 73 6.15 -5.48 3.79
N ALA A 74 6.80 -4.48 4.40
CA ALA A 74 6.14 -3.57 5.34
C ALA A 74 5.02 -2.75 4.67
N PHE A 75 5.27 -2.28 3.44
CA PHE A 75 4.28 -1.57 2.63
C PHE A 75 3.07 -2.45 2.32
N ALA A 76 3.29 -3.72 1.98
CA ALA A 76 2.22 -4.65 1.59
C ALA A 76 1.11 -4.79 2.66
N TYR A 77 1.44 -4.56 3.93
CA TYR A 77 0.51 -4.67 5.07
C TYR A 77 0.15 -3.31 5.72
N ALA A 78 0.25 -2.21 4.96
CA ALA A 78 0.08 -0.83 5.48
C ALA A 78 -1.37 -0.30 5.60
N GLY A 79 -2.38 -1.16 5.78
CA GLY A 79 -3.80 -0.74 5.82
C GLY A 79 -4.27 -0.09 7.14
N HIS A 80 -3.39 0.09 8.12
CA HIS A 80 -3.78 0.41 9.51
C HIS A 80 -4.16 1.88 9.72
N ASN A 81 -3.66 2.78 8.87
CA ASN A 81 -3.90 4.22 8.96
C ASN A 81 -5.33 4.64 8.61
N VAL A 82 -6.14 3.75 8.02
CA VAL A 82 -7.56 3.99 7.70
C VAL A 82 -8.51 3.20 8.60
N VAL A 83 -7.98 2.45 9.58
CA VAL A 83 -8.76 1.58 10.47
C VAL A 83 -9.76 2.39 11.30
N LEU A 84 -9.39 3.58 11.77
CA LEU A 84 -10.26 4.41 12.59
C LEU A 84 -11.42 4.98 11.76
N GLU A 85 -11.15 5.39 10.52
CA GLU A 85 -12.14 5.91 9.59
C GLU A 85 -13.12 4.81 9.16
N ILE A 86 -12.62 3.60 8.86
CA ILE A 86 -13.47 2.44 8.60
C ILE A 86 -14.33 2.15 9.82
N GLN A 87 -13.73 2.06 11.01
CA GLN A 87 -14.46 1.73 12.24
C GLN A 87 -15.52 2.80 12.60
N ALA A 88 -15.26 4.07 12.30
CA ALA A 88 -16.21 5.17 12.51
C ALA A 88 -17.48 5.05 11.65
N THR A 89 -17.43 4.34 10.52
CA THR A 89 -18.61 4.08 9.68
C THR A 89 -19.46 2.91 10.17
N ILE A 90 -18.95 2.09 11.09
CA ILE A 90 -19.66 0.92 11.59
C ILE A 90 -20.61 1.34 12.71
N PRO A 91 -21.91 1.03 12.63
CA PRO A 91 -22.86 1.31 13.70
C PRO A 91 -22.38 0.72 15.04
N SER A 92 -22.38 1.54 16.08
CA SER A 92 -21.94 1.16 17.43
C SER A 92 -22.98 1.59 18.45
N THR A 93 -23.37 0.68 19.34
CA THR A 93 -24.14 0.99 20.56
C THR A 93 -23.36 0.56 21.79
N PRO A 94 -23.71 1.01 23.01
CA PRO A 94 -23.07 0.54 24.24
C PRO A 94 -23.12 -0.99 24.39
N GLU A 95 -24.20 -1.63 23.94
CA GLU A 95 -24.41 -3.08 24.00
C GLU A 95 -23.71 -3.82 22.84
N LYS A 96 -23.52 -3.15 21.69
CA LYS A 96 -22.88 -3.70 20.49
C LYS A 96 -21.75 -2.78 20.01
N PRO A 97 -20.56 -2.87 20.62
CA PRO A 97 -19.44 -2.01 20.26
C PRO A 97 -18.89 -2.37 18.87
N SER A 98 -18.55 -1.35 18.07
CA SER A 98 -17.99 -1.50 16.71
C SER A 98 -16.71 -2.34 16.63
N LYS A 99 -15.99 -2.52 17.75
CA LYS A 99 -14.80 -3.38 17.82
C LYS A 99 -15.06 -4.82 17.38
N ILE A 100 -16.26 -5.36 17.64
CA ILE A 100 -16.61 -6.75 17.34
C ILE A 100 -16.75 -6.96 15.82
N PRO A 101 -17.62 -6.21 15.10
CA PRO A 101 -17.70 -6.29 13.65
C PRO A 101 -16.38 -5.88 12.98
N MET A 102 -15.66 -4.87 13.51
CA MET A 102 -14.36 -4.48 12.99
C MET A 102 -13.35 -5.63 13.02
N TRP A 103 -13.24 -6.34 14.14
CA TRP A 103 -12.35 -7.49 14.25
C TRP A 103 -12.68 -8.59 13.22
N LYS A 104 -13.96 -8.91 13.04
CA LYS A 104 -14.39 -9.88 12.01
C LYS A 104 -13.99 -9.42 10.60
N GLY A 105 -14.19 -8.13 10.30
CA GLY A 105 -13.77 -7.53 9.03
C GLY A 105 -12.27 -7.64 8.79
N VAL A 106 -11.46 -7.31 9.81
CA VAL A 106 -9.99 -7.43 9.74
C VAL A 106 -9.56 -8.87 9.51
N VAL A 107 -10.14 -9.84 10.21
CA VAL A 107 -9.80 -11.27 10.00
C VAL A 107 -10.07 -11.70 8.55
N VAL A 108 -11.25 -11.37 8.02
CA VAL A 108 -11.59 -11.69 6.62
C VAL A 108 -10.66 -10.98 5.65
N ALA A 109 -10.36 -9.70 5.88
CA ALA A 109 -9.45 -8.93 5.04
C ALA A 109 -8.06 -9.56 4.98
N TYR A 110 -7.49 -10.00 6.11
CA TYR A 110 -6.18 -10.66 6.14
C TYR A 110 -6.18 -12.04 5.48
N ILE A 111 -7.27 -12.79 5.53
CA ILE A 111 -7.43 -14.03 4.76
C ILE A 111 -7.40 -13.74 3.26
N VAL A 112 -8.15 -12.72 2.82
CA VAL A 112 -8.17 -12.29 1.42
C VAL A 112 -6.78 -11.82 0.97
N VAL A 113 -6.10 -11.02 1.78
CA VAL A 113 -4.71 -10.59 1.53
C VAL A 113 -3.78 -11.79 1.38
N ALA A 114 -3.88 -12.79 2.25
CA ALA A 114 -3.07 -14.01 2.16
C ALA A 114 -3.32 -14.77 0.85
N ILE A 115 -4.58 -14.89 0.41
CA ILE A 115 -4.96 -15.54 -0.85
C ILE A 115 -4.47 -14.75 -2.07
N CYS A 116 -4.38 -13.42 -2.00
CA CYS A 116 -3.84 -12.61 -3.08
C CYS A 116 -2.31 -12.64 -3.11
N TYR A 117 -1.65 -12.46 -1.97
CA TYR A 117 -0.21 -12.21 -1.90
C TYR A 117 0.62 -13.49 -1.95
N PHE A 118 0.29 -14.52 -1.18
CA PHE A 118 1.14 -15.71 -1.09
C PHE A 118 1.20 -16.50 -2.40
N PRO A 119 0.09 -16.76 -3.11
CA PRO A 119 0.16 -17.41 -4.41
C PRO A 119 0.99 -16.61 -5.41
N VAL A 120 0.80 -15.29 -5.49
CA VAL A 120 1.59 -14.43 -6.39
C VAL A 120 3.07 -14.47 -6.01
N ALA A 121 3.40 -14.31 -4.73
CA ALA A 121 4.79 -14.31 -4.28
C ALA A 121 5.49 -15.66 -4.52
N PHE A 122 4.88 -16.77 -4.09
CA PHE A 122 5.52 -18.08 -4.18
C PHE A 122 5.48 -18.67 -5.59
N VAL A 123 4.32 -18.67 -6.24
CA VAL A 123 4.14 -19.34 -7.54
C VAL A 123 4.85 -18.56 -8.63
N CYS A 124 4.71 -17.24 -8.66
CA CYS A 124 5.36 -16.45 -9.71
C CYS A 124 6.88 -16.43 -9.52
N TYR A 125 7.39 -16.32 -8.29
CA TYR A 125 8.84 -16.42 -8.06
C TYR A 125 9.38 -17.80 -8.39
N TYR A 126 8.63 -18.87 -8.10
CA TYR A 126 9.00 -20.23 -8.53
C TYR A 126 9.05 -20.38 -10.07
N ILE A 127 8.30 -19.58 -10.81
CA ILE A 127 8.23 -19.72 -12.27
C ILE A 127 9.26 -18.86 -12.98
N PHE A 128 9.50 -17.65 -12.49
CA PHE A 128 10.38 -16.66 -13.11
C PHE A 128 11.73 -16.49 -12.40
N GLY A 129 11.85 -16.94 -11.16
CA GLY A 129 13.07 -16.80 -10.37
C GLY A 129 13.50 -15.34 -10.23
N ASN A 130 14.80 -15.11 -10.34
CA ASN A 130 15.40 -13.79 -10.27
C ASN A 130 15.13 -12.93 -11.51
N ASN A 131 14.48 -13.42 -12.56
CA ASN A 131 14.08 -12.61 -13.72
C ASN A 131 12.72 -11.90 -13.55
N VAL A 132 12.06 -12.06 -12.40
CA VAL A 132 10.75 -11.42 -12.15
C VAL A 132 10.80 -9.88 -12.14
N ASP A 133 9.92 -9.20 -12.86
CA ASP A 133 9.84 -7.74 -12.79
C ASP A 133 9.16 -7.28 -11.50
N ASP A 134 9.41 -6.03 -11.09
CA ASP A 134 8.70 -5.40 -9.97
C ASP A 134 7.17 -5.45 -10.17
N ASN A 135 6.72 -5.30 -11.42
CA ASN A 135 5.35 -5.60 -11.83
C ASN A 135 5.30 -6.97 -12.50
N ILE A 136 4.84 -7.98 -11.76
CA ILE A 136 4.76 -9.37 -12.22
C ILE A 136 3.98 -9.56 -13.53
N LEU A 137 3.02 -8.68 -13.85
CA LEU A 137 2.27 -8.77 -15.10
C LEU A 137 3.16 -8.54 -16.34
N MET A 138 4.28 -7.84 -16.18
CA MET A 138 5.26 -7.64 -17.25
C MET A 138 6.03 -8.92 -17.57
N SER A 139 6.35 -9.73 -16.56
CA SER A 139 7.08 -10.99 -16.71
C SER A 139 6.28 -12.08 -17.44
N LEU A 140 4.95 -11.91 -17.55
CA LEU A 140 4.12 -12.81 -18.35
C LEU A 140 4.45 -12.73 -19.84
N GLU A 141 4.81 -11.55 -20.38
CA GLU A 141 5.10 -11.22 -21.80
C GLU A 141 3.97 -11.51 -22.82
N LYS A 142 3.28 -12.66 -22.71
CA LYS A 142 2.18 -13.11 -23.57
C LYS A 142 1.12 -13.89 -22.76
N PRO A 143 -0.14 -13.93 -23.24
CA PRO A 143 -0.68 -13.17 -24.35
C PRO A 143 -1.01 -11.71 -23.96
N THR A 144 -0.78 -10.78 -24.87
CA THR A 144 -0.90 -9.33 -24.62
C THR A 144 -2.29 -8.90 -24.12
N TRP A 145 -3.36 -9.48 -24.66
CA TRP A 145 -4.73 -9.12 -24.25
C TRP A 145 -4.98 -9.39 -22.75
N LEU A 146 -4.40 -10.46 -22.21
CA LEU A 146 -4.56 -10.86 -20.81
C LEU A 146 -3.81 -9.90 -19.90
N ILE A 147 -2.60 -9.49 -20.30
CA ILE A 147 -1.79 -8.49 -19.60
C ILE A 147 -2.49 -7.13 -19.61
N VAL A 148 -3.07 -6.73 -20.73
CA VAL A 148 -3.84 -5.48 -20.84
C VAL A 148 -5.07 -5.51 -19.92
N MET A 149 -5.82 -6.61 -19.92
CA MET A 149 -6.97 -6.78 -19.03
C MET A 149 -6.57 -6.73 -17.55
N ALA A 150 -5.50 -7.44 -17.17
CA ALA A 150 -5.00 -7.44 -15.80
C ALA A 150 -4.53 -6.04 -15.37
N ASN A 151 -3.84 -5.30 -16.23
CA ASN A 151 -3.45 -3.91 -15.95
C ASN A 151 -4.67 -2.98 -15.84
N ALA A 152 -5.74 -3.18 -16.63
CA ALA A 152 -6.99 -2.43 -16.47
C ALA A 152 -7.63 -2.69 -15.09
N PHE A 153 -7.62 -3.94 -14.62
CA PHE A 153 -8.08 -4.28 -13.26
C PHE A 153 -7.20 -3.63 -12.18
N VAL A 154 -5.87 -3.62 -12.34
CA VAL A 154 -4.96 -2.89 -11.44
C VAL A 154 -5.33 -1.41 -11.38
N VAL A 155 -5.60 -0.77 -12.53
CA VAL A 155 -6.02 0.65 -12.56
C VAL A 155 -7.29 0.88 -11.73
N VAL A 156 -8.33 0.06 -11.91
CA VAL A 156 -9.58 0.18 -11.14
C VAL A 156 -9.34 -0.06 -9.65
N HIS A 157 -8.53 -1.06 -9.30
CA HIS A 157 -8.14 -1.34 -7.92
C HIS A 157 -7.46 -0.13 -7.26
N VAL A 158 -6.43 0.41 -7.92
CA VAL A 158 -5.65 1.53 -7.39
C VAL A 158 -6.49 2.83 -7.34
N ILE A 159 -7.46 3.01 -8.24
CA ILE A 159 -8.43 4.12 -8.15
C ILE A 159 -9.18 4.07 -6.82
N GLY A 160 -9.71 2.90 -6.44
CA GLY A 160 -10.41 2.75 -5.16
C GLY A 160 -9.49 2.94 -3.96
N SER A 161 -8.29 2.38 -4.01
CA SER A 161 -7.28 2.56 -2.97
C SER A 161 -6.91 4.03 -2.77
N TYR A 162 -6.64 4.78 -3.84
CA TYR A 162 -6.36 6.22 -3.75
C TYR A 162 -7.49 6.95 -3.02
N GLN A 163 -8.75 6.67 -3.37
CA GLN A 163 -9.90 7.33 -2.75
C GLN A 163 -10.01 7.02 -1.25
N ILE A 164 -9.80 5.77 -0.85
CA ILE A 164 -9.81 5.34 0.56
C ILE A 164 -8.75 6.10 1.37
N PHE A 165 -7.54 6.23 0.84
CA PHE A 165 -6.43 6.90 1.52
C PHE A 165 -6.48 8.43 1.45
N ALA A 166 -7.04 9.01 0.39
CA ALA A 166 -7.12 10.45 0.23
C ALA A 166 -8.18 11.10 1.13
N MET A 167 -9.26 10.38 1.49
CA MET A 167 -10.34 10.93 2.30
C MET A 167 -9.90 11.45 3.68
N PRO A 168 -9.15 10.70 4.50
CA PRO A 168 -8.60 11.22 5.75
C PRO A 168 -7.72 12.47 5.54
N VAL A 169 -6.97 12.51 4.43
CA VAL A 169 -6.09 13.63 4.10
C VAL A 169 -6.90 14.87 3.73
N PHE A 170 -7.98 14.71 2.95
CA PHE A 170 -8.91 15.80 2.66
C PHE A 170 -9.52 16.37 3.93
N ASP A 171 -10.01 15.50 4.82
CA ASP A 171 -10.62 15.93 6.08
C ASP A 171 -9.59 16.64 6.98
N MET A 172 -8.34 16.17 7.02
CA MET A 172 -7.24 16.81 7.74
C MET A 172 -6.93 18.22 7.19
N LEU A 173 -6.77 18.35 5.86
CA LEU A 173 -6.46 19.62 5.21
C LEU A 173 -7.61 20.63 5.38
N GLU A 174 -8.85 20.20 5.14
CA GLU A 174 -10.03 21.04 5.31
C GLU A 174 -10.19 21.48 6.78
N THR A 175 -9.99 20.57 7.74
CA THR A 175 -10.04 20.89 9.17
C THR A 175 -8.98 21.91 9.56
N PHE A 176 -7.76 21.77 9.04
CA PHE A 176 -6.68 22.73 9.27
C PHE A 176 -7.04 24.11 8.72
N LEU A 177 -7.51 24.19 7.47
CA LEU A 177 -7.89 25.44 6.82
C LEU A 177 -9.03 26.15 7.55
N VAL A 178 -10.05 25.42 8.01
CA VAL A 178 -11.19 26.00 8.71
C VAL A 178 -10.85 26.38 10.15
N LYS A 179 -10.22 25.47 10.92
CA LYS A 179 -10.03 25.67 12.36
C LYS A 179 -8.77 26.45 12.71
N GLN A 180 -7.69 26.30 11.96
CA GLN A 180 -6.40 26.95 12.25
C GLN A 180 -6.20 28.20 11.40
N MET A 181 -6.54 28.14 10.11
CA MET A 181 -6.42 29.30 9.21
C MET A 181 -7.68 30.18 9.15
N MET A 182 -8.73 29.82 9.91
CA MET A 182 -9.98 30.57 10.04
C MET A 182 -10.67 30.86 8.70
N PHE A 183 -10.56 29.95 7.73
CA PHE A 183 -11.32 30.07 6.48
C PHE A 183 -12.76 29.64 6.66
N ASP A 184 -13.68 30.29 5.93
CA ASP A 184 -15.08 29.91 5.95
C ASP A 184 -15.29 28.52 5.32
N PRO A 185 -15.99 27.60 6.03
CA PRO A 185 -16.32 26.30 5.48
C PRO A 185 -17.28 26.49 4.30
N SER A 186 -16.74 26.36 3.09
CA SER A 186 -17.49 26.61 1.85
C SER A 186 -17.23 25.52 0.81
N PHE A 187 -18.18 25.34 -0.10
CA PHE A 187 -18.00 24.45 -1.25
C PHE A 187 -16.76 24.82 -2.07
N LYS A 188 -16.48 26.13 -2.20
CA LYS A 188 -15.29 26.64 -2.92
C LYS A 188 -14.00 26.19 -2.25
N LEU A 189 -13.90 26.30 -0.92
CA LEU A 189 -12.73 25.85 -0.16
C LEU A 189 -12.48 24.35 -0.38
N ARG A 190 -13.52 23.53 -0.20
CA ARG A 190 -13.45 22.08 -0.43
C ARG A 190 -13.02 21.73 -1.85
N PHE A 191 -13.64 22.36 -2.85
CA PHE A 191 -13.32 22.14 -4.25
C PHE A 191 -11.85 22.46 -4.58
N ILE A 192 -11.36 23.63 -4.15
CA ILE A 192 -9.98 24.06 -4.40
C ILE A 192 -8.99 23.14 -3.69
N THR A 193 -9.20 22.85 -2.40
CA THR A 193 -8.28 22.03 -1.61
C THR A 193 -8.14 20.62 -2.20
N ARG A 194 -9.26 19.96 -2.51
CA ARG A 194 -9.23 18.58 -3.04
C ARG A 194 -8.64 18.52 -4.45
N THR A 195 -9.04 19.45 -5.32
CA THR A 195 -8.49 19.56 -6.68
C THR A 195 -6.99 19.83 -6.65
N THR A 196 -6.52 20.71 -5.77
CA THR A 196 -5.09 21.01 -5.61
C THR A 196 -4.32 19.79 -5.12
N TYR A 197 -4.85 19.06 -4.14
CA TYR A 197 -4.24 17.81 -3.67
C TYR A 197 -4.14 16.75 -4.79
N VAL A 198 -5.19 16.55 -5.58
CA VAL A 198 -5.18 15.63 -6.72
C VAL A 198 -4.15 16.08 -7.76
N ALA A 199 -4.08 17.37 -8.08
CA ALA A 199 -3.11 17.92 -9.03
C ALA A 199 -1.66 17.74 -8.54
N LEU A 200 -1.39 17.98 -7.25
CA LEU A 200 -0.07 17.80 -6.65
C LEU A 200 0.36 16.34 -6.64
N THR A 201 -0.53 15.43 -6.19
CA THR A 201 -0.22 13.99 -6.18
C THR A 201 -0.05 13.43 -7.59
N MET A 202 -0.82 13.92 -8.57
CA MET A 202 -0.60 13.62 -9.99
C MET A 202 0.77 14.08 -10.47
N PHE A 203 1.15 15.33 -10.18
CA PHE A 203 2.43 15.88 -10.59
C PHE A 203 3.59 15.07 -10.00
N ILE A 204 3.57 14.82 -8.69
CA ILE A 204 4.59 14.02 -8.00
C ILE A 204 4.68 12.61 -8.59
N GLY A 205 3.54 11.95 -8.82
CA GLY A 205 3.51 10.60 -9.38
C GLY A 205 4.04 10.50 -10.81
N ILE A 206 3.91 11.58 -11.61
CA ILE A 206 4.52 11.65 -12.94
C ILE A 206 6.04 11.89 -12.83
N CYS A 207 6.48 12.69 -11.86
CA CYS A 207 7.89 13.05 -11.70
C CYS A 207 8.75 11.91 -11.14
N ILE A 208 8.18 10.98 -10.37
CA ILE A 208 8.94 9.95 -9.62
C ILE A 208 8.35 8.56 -9.88
N PRO A 209 8.64 7.92 -11.03
CA PRO A 209 8.03 6.63 -11.41
C PRO A 209 8.78 5.39 -10.87
N PHE A 210 9.47 5.48 -9.74
CA PHE A 210 10.30 4.38 -9.20
C PHE A 210 9.53 3.46 -8.27
N PHE A 211 8.68 2.59 -8.82
CA PHE A 211 7.74 1.79 -8.03
C PHE A 211 8.40 0.99 -6.88
N GLY A 212 9.32 0.06 -7.17
CA GLY A 212 9.95 -0.77 -6.13
C GLY A 212 10.74 0.03 -5.09
N GLY A 213 11.44 1.09 -5.51
CA GLY A 213 12.17 1.95 -4.58
C GLY A 213 11.26 2.79 -3.67
N LEU A 214 10.13 3.28 -4.19
CA LEU A 214 9.13 4.02 -3.41
C LEU A 214 8.41 3.13 -2.39
N LEU A 215 8.06 1.90 -2.78
CA LEU A 215 7.47 0.91 -1.88
C LEU A 215 8.41 0.62 -0.70
N GLY A 216 9.67 0.29 -1.00
CA GLY A 216 10.68 0.02 0.01
C GLY A 216 10.93 1.22 0.93
N PHE A 217 11.01 2.42 0.36
CA PHE A 217 11.22 3.65 1.12
C PHE A 217 10.05 3.97 2.06
N PHE A 218 8.84 4.13 1.53
CA PHE A 218 7.67 4.53 2.31
C PHE A 218 7.14 3.41 3.23
N GLY A 219 7.34 2.15 2.86
CA GLY A 219 7.07 0.99 3.72
C GLY A 219 7.83 1.08 5.05
N GLY A 220 9.11 1.44 4.99
CA GLY A 220 9.91 1.73 6.18
C GLY A 220 9.58 3.07 6.82
N PHE A 221 9.74 4.16 6.08
CA PHE A 221 9.73 5.51 6.65
C PHE A 221 8.36 5.94 7.21
N ALA A 222 7.28 5.69 6.46
CA ALA A 222 5.95 6.17 6.82
C ALA A 222 5.08 5.09 7.49
N PHE A 223 5.16 3.85 6.99
CA PHE A 223 4.29 2.77 7.46
C PHE A 223 4.83 1.99 8.64
N ALA A 224 6.15 1.83 8.79
CA ALA A 224 6.70 1.18 9.98
C ALA A 224 6.28 1.87 11.30
N PRO A 225 6.33 3.22 11.42
CA PRO A 225 5.82 3.93 12.60
C PRO A 225 4.35 3.71 12.87
N THR A 226 3.51 3.99 11.87
CA THR A 226 2.06 4.04 12.02
C THR A 226 1.43 2.66 12.17
N THR A 227 2.05 1.62 11.61
CA THR A 227 1.54 0.26 11.63
C THR A 227 2.18 -0.61 12.70
N TYR A 228 3.51 -0.60 12.80
CA TYR A 228 4.22 -1.67 13.52
C TYR A 228 4.59 -1.32 14.95
N TYR A 229 4.92 -0.06 15.27
CA TYR A 229 5.40 0.25 16.62
C TYR A 229 4.62 1.32 17.39
N LEU A 230 4.09 2.39 16.77
CA LEU A 230 3.32 3.39 17.53
C LEU A 230 2.07 2.78 18.19
N PRO A 231 1.26 1.94 17.50
CA PRO A 231 0.14 1.26 18.15
C PRO A 231 0.56 0.38 19.32
N CYS A 232 1.71 -0.29 19.22
CA CYS A 232 2.26 -1.12 20.29
C CYS A 232 2.67 -0.30 21.51
N ILE A 233 3.31 0.85 21.31
CA ILE A 233 3.67 1.80 22.39
C ILE A 233 2.39 2.29 23.07
N MET A 234 1.41 2.75 22.29
CA MET A 234 0.12 3.21 22.80
C MET A 234 -0.58 2.10 23.61
N TRP A 235 -0.57 0.86 23.12
CA TRP A 235 -1.13 -0.29 23.83
C TRP A 235 -0.45 -0.55 25.18
N LEU A 236 0.88 -0.54 25.23
CA LEU A 236 1.64 -0.75 26.46
C LEU A 236 1.35 0.35 27.51
N ILE A 237 1.23 1.61 27.08
CA ILE A 237 0.92 2.75 27.96
C ILE A 237 -0.51 2.67 28.50
N LEU A 238 -1.49 2.38 27.63
CA LEU A 238 -2.91 2.41 27.98
C LEU A 238 -3.38 1.16 28.71
N LYS A 239 -2.93 -0.03 28.30
CA LYS A 239 -3.41 -1.31 28.85
C LYS A 239 -2.52 -1.88 29.94
N LYS A 240 -1.26 -1.44 30.03
CA LYS A 240 -0.28 -1.87 31.05
C LYS A 240 -0.30 -3.40 31.28
N PRO A 241 -0.12 -4.23 30.23
CA PRO A 241 -0.17 -5.68 30.37
C PRO A 241 0.94 -6.18 31.33
N LYS A 242 0.74 -7.37 31.91
CA LYS A 242 1.73 -8.00 32.81
C LYS A 242 3.10 -8.05 32.12
N LYS A 243 4.12 -7.49 32.78
CA LYS A 243 5.51 -7.51 32.30
C LYS A 243 5.93 -8.96 32.03
N PHE A 244 6.63 -9.17 30.91
CA PHE A 244 7.03 -10.49 30.41
C PHE A 244 5.87 -11.46 30.06
N GLY A 245 4.62 -10.99 30.04
CA GLY A 245 3.51 -11.73 29.47
C GLY A 245 3.54 -11.71 27.94
N LEU A 246 2.79 -12.62 27.30
CA LEU A 246 2.75 -12.77 25.83
C LEU A 246 2.45 -11.46 25.10
N SER A 247 1.40 -10.72 25.52
CA SER A 247 1.07 -9.43 24.94
C SER A 247 2.20 -8.40 25.14
N TRP A 248 2.85 -8.38 26.30
CA TRP A 248 3.95 -7.45 26.56
C TRP A 248 5.15 -7.73 25.65
N SER A 249 5.55 -9.01 25.54
CA SER A 249 6.70 -9.42 24.73
C SER A 249 6.46 -9.21 23.24
N LEU A 250 5.26 -9.52 22.73
CA LEU A 250 4.91 -9.29 21.32
C LEU A 250 4.93 -7.80 20.96
N ASN A 251 4.39 -6.93 21.81
CA ASN A 251 4.42 -5.50 21.55
C ASN A 251 5.87 -4.96 21.54
N TRP A 252 6.73 -5.40 22.46
CA TRP A 252 8.15 -5.02 22.43
C TRP A 252 8.88 -5.54 21.20
N PHE A 253 8.60 -6.77 20.77
CA PHE A 253 9.14 -7.31 19.53
C PHE A 253 8.74 -6.45 18.32
N CYS A 254 7.45 -6.12 18.18
CA CYS A 254 6.96 -5.25 17.12
C CYS A 254 7.59 -3.85 17.18
N ILE A 255 7.86 -3.32 18.38
CA ILE A 255 8.54 -2.03 18.54
C ILE A 255 9.98 -2.09 18.01
N VAL A 256 10.76 -3.08 18.46
CA VAL A 256 12.15 -3.22 18.06
C VAL A 256 12.25 -3.44 16.55
N VAL A 257 11.46 -4.37 16.00
CA VAL A 257 11.43 -4.65 14.57
C VAL A 257 10.96 -3.43 13.78
N GLY A 258 9.90 -2.76 14.21
CA GLY A 258 9.37 -1.58 13.54
C GLY A 258 10.38 -0.41 13.49
N VAL A 259 11.12 -0.18 14.58
CA VAL A 259 12.18 0.83 14.62
C VAL A 259 13.32 0.45 13.66
N ILE A 260 13.74 -0.83 13.65
CA ILE A 260 14.75 -1.31 12.70
C ILE A 260 14.28 -1.10 11.26
N LEU A 261 13.04 -1.47 10.93
CA LEU A 261 12.45 -1.26 9.60
C LEU A 261 12.44 0.22 9.20
N THR A 262 12.10 1.11 10.12
CA THR A 262 12.06 2.57 9.87
C THR A 262 13.43 3.13 9.48
N ILE A 263 14.51 2.54 9.97
CA ILE A 263 15.87 2.99 9.67
C ILE A 263 16.41 2.29 8.42
N VAL A 264 16.28 0.96 8.38
CA VAL A 264 16.98 0.11 7.41
C VAL A 264 16.29 0.12 6.05
N ALA A 265 14.96 0.01 6.00
CA ALA A 265 14.26 -0.09 4.72
C ALA A 265 14.37 1.18 3.86
N PRO A 266 14.28 2.41 4.42
CA PRO A 266 14.48 3.63 3.63
C PRO A 266 15.86 3.75 3.01
N ILE A 267 16.90 3.19 3.64
CA ILE A 267 18.25 3.17 3.05
C ILE A 267 18.27 2.33 1.77
N GLY A 268 17.65 1.14 1.81
CA GLY A 268 17.50 0.27 0.63
C GLY A 268 16.64 0.91 -0.47
N GLY A 269 15.49 1.49 -0.09
CA GLY A 269 14.60 2.22 -0.97
C GLY A 269 15.28 3.39 -1.66
N LEU A 270 15.96 4.24 -0.89
CA LEU A 270 16.65 5.40 -1.42
C LEU A 270 17.77 5.01 -2.39
N ARG A 271 18.56 3.97 -2.08
CA ARG A 271 19.55 3.45 -3.04
C ARG A 271 18.90 3.00 -4.33
N THR A 272 17.80 2.25 -4.24
CA THR A 272 17.08 1.74 -5.42
C THR A 272 16.55 2.89 -6.28
N ILE A 273 16.02 3.95 -5.65
CA ILE A 273 15.62 5.18 -6.32
C ILE A 273 16.82 5.86 -7.00
N ILE A 274 17.94 6.05 -6.29
CA ILE A 274 19.14 6.71 -6.85
C ILE A 274 19.67 5.95 -8.07
N MET A 275 19.77 4.62 -7.98
CA MET A 275 20.21 3.76 -9.07
C MET A 275 19.25 3.78 -10.26
N SER A 276 17.93 3.86 -10.00
CA SER A 276 16.93 3.92 -11.08
C SER A 276 16.87 5.31 -11.71
N ALA A 277 17.13 6.36 -10.93
CA ALA A 277 17.11 7.74 -11.37
C ALA A 277 18.31 8.12 -12.22
N SER A 278 19.46 7.46 -12.08
CA SER A 278 20.64 7.75 -12.91
C SER A 278 20.41 7.49 -14.40
N ASP A 279 19.56 6.52 -14.73
CA ASP A 279 19.23 6.16 -16.11
C ASP A 279 17.90 6.79 -16.59
N TYR A 280 17.20 7.50 -15.69
CA TYR A 280 15.89 8.06 -15.98
C TYR A 280 16.00 9.40 -16.72
N LYS A 281 15.36 9.47 -17.90
CA LYS A 281 15.19 10.72 -18.65
C LYS A 281 13.81 11.28 -18.40
N PHE A 282 13.77 12.45 -17.79
CA PHE A 282 12.54 13.13 -17.45
C PHE A 282 11.74 13.46 -18.73
N PHE A 283 10.50 12.98 -18.82
CA PHE A 283 9.57 13.21 -19.94
C PHE A 283 10.06 12.80 -21.35
N SER A 284 11.02 11.87 -21.46
CA SER A 284 11.53 11.37 -22.74
C SER A 284 10.89 10.05 -23.17
#